data_AF-A0A7C6ZXE1-F1
#
_entry.id   AF-A0A7C6ZXE1-F1
#
_cell.length_a   1.000
_cell.length_b   1.000
_cell.length_c   1.000
_cell.angle_alpha   90.00
_cell.angle_beta   90.00
_cell.angle_gamma   90.00
#
_symmetry.space_group_name_H-M   'P 1'
#
loop_
_entity.id
_entity.type
_entity.pdbx_description
1 polymer ?
#
loop_
_entity_poly.entity_id
_entity_poly.type
_entity_poly.pdbx_seq_one_letter_code
_entity_poly.pdbx_strand_id
1 'polypeptide(L)'
;MVREKDWRNTLFDVFNHVFILGLGLLALAPLINLLAISLSNSAAAMGGYVTFWPVNFTLENYLAIIKSPAIYRAFLISVERTLLGTAISLFLTIITAYPLSKSAREFKGRNIFMWLLVFTLLFEGGLIPYFMVIRSLGLLNTIWALIVPGVSAWSVIL
;
A
#
# COMPACT_ATOMS: atom_id res chain seq x y z
N MET A 1 -8.40 -26.44 25.17
CA MET A 1 -9.05 -25.21 25.69
C MET A 1 -10.55 -25.47 25.74
N VAL A 2 -11.04 -25.97 26.87
CA VAL A 2 -12.47 -26.26 27.08
C VAL A 2 -13.09 -24.96 27.62
N ARG A 3 -13.89 -24.28 26.79
CA ARG A 3 -14.56 -23.03 27.17
C ARG A 3 -15.77 -23.41 28.02
N GLU A 4 -15.73 -23.10 29.32
CA GLU A 4 -16.89 -23.31 30.19
C GLU A 4 -18.07 -22.50 29.62
N LYS A 5 -19.21 -23.19 29.46
CA LYS A 5 -20.40 -22.66 28.79
C LYS A 5 -21.18 -21.78 29.76
N ASP A 6 -20.58 -20.64 30.11
CA ASP A 6 -21.24 -19.60 30.88
C ASP A 6 -22.08 -18.71 29.97
N TRP A 7 -23.27 -18.33 30.44
CA TRP A 7 -24.17 -17.43 29.72
C TRP A 7 -23.52 -16.06 29.44
N ARG A 8 -22.63 -15.61 30.34
CA ARG A 8 -21.84 -14.38 30.20
C ARG A 8 -20.86 -14.46 29.03
N ASN A 9 -20.15 -15.59 28.92
CA ASN A 9 -19.19 -15.81 27.83
C ASN A 9 -19.92 -15.87 26.49
N THR A 10 -21.04 -16.60 26.43
CA THR A 10 -21.85 -16.70 25.20
C THR A 10 -22.39 -15.34 24.76
N LEU A 11 -22.88 -14.50 25.68
CA LEU A 11 -23.35 -13.14 25.37
C LEU A 11 -22.22 -12.24 24.86
N PHE A 12 -21.05 -12.28 25.51
CA PHE A 12 -19.87 -11.54 25.07
C PHE A 12 -19.40 -11.99 23.68
N ASP A 13 -19.37 -13.29 23.43
CA ASP A 13 -19.00 -13.85 22.13
C ASP A 13 -19.98 -13.41 21.04
N VAL A 14 -21.29 -13.48 21.28
CA VAL A 14 -22.32 -13.03 20.32
C VAL A 14 -22.17 -11.54 20.03
N PHE A 15 -22.00 -10.71 21.06
CA PHE A 15 -21.74 -9.29 20.88
C PHE A 15 -20.49 -9.05 20.03
N ASN A 16 -19.38 -9.72 20.35
CA ASN A 16 -18.12 -9.56 19.62
C ASN A 16 -18.26 -9.99 18.15
N HIS A 17 -18.96 -11.10 17.87
CA HIS A 17 -19.22 -11.53 16.49
C HIS A 17 -20.09 -10.52 15.73
N VAL A 18 -21.17 -10.03 16.34
CA VAL A 18 -22.03 -9.01 15.72
C VAL A 18 -21.26 -7.71 15.48
N PHE A 19 -20.43 -7.31 16.43
CA PHE A 19 -19.60 -6.11 16.32
C PHE A 19 -18.57 -6.21 15.20
N ILE A 20 -17.82 -7.30 15.14
CA ILE A 20 -16.83 -7.54 14.07
C ILE A 20 -17.52 -7.67 12.70
N LEU A 21 -18.67 -8.37 12.63
CA LEU A 21 -19.46 -8.45 11.39
C LEU A 21 -19.96 -7.06 10.96
N GLY A 22 -20.44 -6.25 11.89
CA GLY A 22 -20.87 -4.88 11.63
C GLY A 22 -19.73 -4.01 11.07
N LEU A 23 -18.54 -4.07 11.69
CA LEU A 23 -17.36 -3.38 11.18
C LEU A 23 -16.94 -3.87 9.79
N GLY A 24 -16.99 -5.18 9.56
CA GLY A 24 -16.72 -5.78 8.25
C GLY A 24 -17.67 -5.26 7.17
N LEU A 25 -18.97 -5.19 7.46
CA LEU A 25 -19.97 -4.67 6.53
C LEU A 25 -19.78 -3.17 6.25
N LEU A 26 -19.42 -2.37 7.26
CA LEU A 26 -19.10 -0.95 7.08
C LEU A 26 -17.86 -0.74 6.20
N ALA A 27 -16.84 -1.59 6.33
CA ALA A 27 -15.66 -1.55 5.48
C ALA A 27 -15.96 -1.98 4.03
N LEU A 28 -16.91 -2.90 3.82
CA LEU A 28 -17.34 -3.35 2.49
C LEU A 28 -18.31 -2.38 1.81
N ALA A 29 -19.10 -1.62 2.56
CA ALA A 29 -20.06 -0.66 2.03
C ALA A 29 -19.48 0.31 0.96
N PRO A 30 -18.33 1.00 1.18
CA PRO A 30 -17.75 1.86 0.16
C PRO A 30 -17.24 1.10 -1.07
N LEU A 31 -16.78 -0.15 -0.90
CA LEU A 31 -16.33 -0.99 -2.03
C LEU A 31 -17.52 -1.40 -2.91
N ILE A 32 -18.65 -1.76 -2.30
CA ILE A 32 -19.89 -2.10 -3.03
C ILE A 32 -20.41 -0.86 -3.76
N ASN A 33 -20.41 0.31 -3.12
CA ASN A 33 -20.81 1.56 -3.77
C ASN A 33 -19.90 1.91 -4.95
N LEU A 34 -18.58 1.75 -4.81
CA LEU A 34 -17.64 1.96 -5.91
C LEU A 34 -17.91 1.02 -7.10
N LEU A 35 -18.21 -0.25 -6.82
CA LEU A 35 -18.59 -1.21 -7.86
C LEU A 35 -19.89 -0.80 -8.56
N ALA A 36 -20.91 -0.41 -7.79
CA ALA A 36 -22.18 0.07 -8.34
C ALA A 36 -21.96 1.32 -9.24
N ILE A 37 -21.12 2.26 -8.82
CA ILE A 37 -20.77 3.46 -9.60
C ILE A 37 -20.06 3.07 -10.90
N SER A 38 -19.08 2.17 -10.83
CA SER A 38 -18.30 1.76 -12.01
C SER A 38 -19.13 1.10 -13.11
N LEU A 39 -20.21 0.40 -12.72
CA LEU A 39 -21.16 -0.29 -13.61
C LEU A 39 -22.36 0.59 -14.02
N SER A 40 -22.45 1.82 -13.54
CA SER A 40 -23.54 2.75 -13.86
C SER A 40 -23.15 3.72 -14.98
N ASN A 41 -24.14 4.24 -15.71
CA ASN A 41 -23.89 5.27 -16.73
C ASN A 41 -23.27 6.53 -16.07
N SER A 42 -22.31 7.16 -16.75
CA SER A 42 -21.60 8.35 -16.29
C SER A 42 -22.54 9.48 -15.82
N ALA A 43 -23.71 9.65 -16.46
CA ALA A 43 -24.71 10.64 -16.03
C ALA A 43 -25.32 10.31 -14.65
N ALA A 44 -25.62 9.03 -14.39
CA ALA A 44 -26.16 8.57 -13.11
C ALA A 44 -25.09 8.61 -12.00
N ALA A 45 -23.84 8.28 -12.35
CA ALA A 45 -22.69 8.37 -11.45
C ALA A 45 -22.38 9.81 -11.02
N MET A 46 -22.31 10.76 -11.98
CA MET A 46 -22.05 12.18 -11.68
C MET A 46 -23.19 12.83 -10.91
N GLY A 47 -24.43 12.42 -11.15
CA GLY A 47 -25.61 12.93 -10.45
C GLY A 47 -25.77 12.44 -9.01
N GLY A 48 -24.89 11.56 -8.51
CA GLY A 48 -24.97 11.04 -7.14
C GLY A 48 -26.15 10.09 -6.89
N TYR A 49 -26.77 9.57 -7.95
CA TYR A 49 -27.94 8.70 -7.84
C TYR A 49 -27.60 7.25 -7.51
N VAL A 50 -26.31 6.88 -7.53
CA VAL A 50 -25.84 5.51 -7.33
C VAL A 50 -25.48 5.28 -5.87
N THR A 51 -26.21 4.39 -5.20
CA THR A 51 -25.94 3.94 -3.83
C THR A 51 -25.37 2.53 -3.84
N PHE A 52 -26.13 1.52 -3.43
CA PHE A 52 -25.63 0.13 -3.35
C PHE A 52 -25.91 -0.71 -4.60
N TRP A 53 -26.71 -0.19 -5.54
CA TRP A 53 -27.09 -0.88 -6.76
C TRP A 53 -26.80 -0.03 -7.99
N PRO A 54 -26.31 -0.62 -9.10
CA PRO A 54 -26.03 0.13 -10.32
C PRO A 54 -27.32 0.70 -10.92
N VAL A 55 -27.23 1.93 -11.41
CA VAL A 55 -28.31 2.64 -12.10
C VAL A 55 -27.95 2.73 -13.58
N ASN A 56 -28.82 2.18 -14.44
CA ASN A 56 -28.58 2.06 -15.88
C ASN A 56 -27.26 1.33 -16.17
N PHE A 57 -27.27 0.02 -15.92
CA PHE A 57 -26.11 -0.85 -16.08
C PHE A 57 -25.44 -0.66 -17.46
N THR A 58 -24.15 -0.35 -17.45
CA THR A 58 -23.35 -0.20 -18.67
C THR A 58 -21.90 -0.61 -18.44
N LEU A 59 -21.28 -1.13 -19.49
CA LEU A 59 -19.85 -1.45 -19.54
C LEU A 59 -19.05 -0.43 -20.36
N GLU A 60 -19.68 0.65 -20.83
CA GLU A 60 -19.04 1.68 -21.65
C GLU A 60 -17.86 2.34 -20.94
N ASN A 61 -17.97 2.58 -19.62
CA ASN A 61 -16.87 3.14 -18.82
C ASN A 61 -15.61 2.26 -18.89
N TYR A 62 -15.78 0.93 -18.79
CA TYR A 62 -14.65 -0.01 -18.88
C TYR A 62 -14.06 -0.05 -20.29
N LEU A 63 -14.91 -0.03 -21.33
CA LEU A 63 -14.45 0.04 -22.72
C LEU A 63 -13.68 1.35 -22.99
N ALA A 64 -14.13 2.47 -22.43
CA ALA A 64 -13.45 3.76 -22.54
C ALA A 64 -12.06 3.73 -21.88
N ILE A 65 -11.94 3.09 -20.71
CA ILE A 65 -10.67 2.92 -19.99
C ILE A 65 -9.69 2.07 -20.80
N ILE A 66 -10.14 0.91 -21.28
CA ILE A 66 -9.29 -0.03 -22.04
C ILE A 66 -8.81 0.59 -23.35
N LYS A 67 -9.65 1.41 -24.00
CA LYS A 67 -9.29 2.12 -25.25
C LYS A 67 -8.35 3.30 -25.03
N SER A 68 -8.14 3.77 -23.80
CA SER A 68 -7.29 4.92 -23.50
C SER A 68 -5.80 4.53 -23.44
N PRO A 69 -4.96 4.98 -24.39
CA PRO A 69 -3.53 4.65 -24.38
C PRO A 69 -2.81 5.23 -23.16
N ALA A 70 -3.29 6.36 -22.64
CA ALA A 70 -2.73 7.00 -21.45
C ALA A 70 -2.93 6.14 -20.19
N ILE A 71 -4.13 5.58 -20.00
CA ILE A 71 -4.42 4.71 -18.86
C ILE A 71 -3.65 3.40 -18.98
N TYR A 72 -3.60 2.81 -20.18
CA TYR A 72 -2.83 1.59 -20.41
C TYR A 72 -1.34 1.79 -20.11
N ARG A 73 -0.74 2.89 -20.59
CA ARG A 73 0.66 3.23 -20.28
C ARG A 73 0.88 3.48 -18.79
N ALA A 74 -0.01 4.21 -18.12
CA ALA A 74 0.08 4.46 -16.68
C ALA A 74 -0.01 3.16 -15.87
N PHE A 75 -0.88 2.23 -16.27
CA PHE A 75 -1.00 0.90 -15.68
C PHE A 75 0.30 0.10 -15.82
N LEU A 76 0.89 0.06 -17.03
CA LEU A 76 2.16 -0.62 -17.26
C LEU A 76 3.29 -0.04 -16.41
N ILE A 77 3.42 1.28 -16.34
CA ILE A 77 4.43 1.94 -15.49
C ILE A 77 4.21 1.60 -14.01
N SER A 78 2.96 1.52 -13.54
CA SER A 78 2.63 1.13 -12.17
C SER A 78 3.04 -0.31 -11.86
N VAL A 79 2.76 -1.24 -12.76
CA VAL A 79 3.15 -2.65 -12.64
C VAL A 79 4.67 -2.79 -12.65
N GLU A 80 5.34 -2.17 -13.63
CA GLU A 80 6.80 -2.17 -13.74
C GLU A 80 7.46 -1.59 -12.49
N ARG A 81 6.98 -0.44 -12.01
CA ARG A 81 7.47 0.20 -10.78
C ARG A 81 7.29 -0.71 -9.58
N THR A 82 6.15 -1.36 -9.43
CA THR A 82 5.89 -2.24 -8.27
C THR A 82 6.79 -3.46 -8.31
N LEU A 83 6.91 -4.13 -9.45
CA LEU A 83 7.74 -5.32 -9.58
C LEU A 83 9.22 -5.01 -9.35
N LEU A 84 9.77 -4.01 -10.06
CA LEU A 84 11.17 -3.64 -9.92
C LEU A 84 11.46 -3.04 -8.54
N GLY A 85 10.58 -2.16 -8.05
CA GLY A 85 10.69 -1.54 -6.73
C GLY A 85 10.70 -2.57 -5.61
N THR A 86 9.76 -3.51 -5.62
CA THR A 86 9.71 -4.59 -4.63
C THR A 86 10.91 -5.53 -4.75
N ALA A 87 11.31 -5.93 -5.95
CA ALA A 87 12.46 -6.82 -6.14
C ALA A 87 13.77 -6.19 -5.61
N ILE A 88 14.04 -4.93 -5.96
CA ILE A 88 15.22 -4.20 -5.51
C ILE A 88 15.15 -3.94 -4.00
N SER A 89 13.99 -3.53 -3.48
CA SER A 89 13.79 -3.28 -2.05
C SER A 89 13.99 -4.54 -1.22
N LEU A 90 13.45 -5.68 -1.65
CA LEU A 90 13.67 -6.97 -0.98
C LEU A 90 15.13 -7.40 -1.05
N PHE A 91 15.77 -7.27 -2.22
CA PHE A 91 17.17 -7.62 -2.37
C PHE A 91 18.06 -6.80 -1.41
N LEU A 92 17.91 -5.47 -1.40
CA LEU A 92 18.67 -4.58 -0.53
C LEU A 92 18.35 -4.79 0.96
N THR A 93 17.08 -5.03 1.27
CA THR A 93 16.65 -5.34 2.63
C THR A 93 17.30 -6.62 3.13
N ILE A 94 17.28 -7.71 2.35
CA ILE A 94 17.84 -9.00 2.77
C ILE A 94 19.35 -8.91 3.01
N ILE A 95 20.11 -8.31 2.08
CA ILE A 95 21.57 -8.22 2.21
C ILE A 95 21.99 -7.31 3.37
N THR A 96 21.14 -6.36 3.78
CA THR A 96 21.43 -5.41 4.86
C THR A 96 20.93 -5.91 6.22
N ALA A 97 19.70 -6.43 6.26
CA ALA A 97 19.07 -6.93 7.49
C ALA A 97 19.75 -8.21 8.00
N TYR A 98 20.22 -9.09 7.10
CA TYR A 98 20.83 -10.35 7.53
C TYR A 98 22.09 -10.16 8.39
N PRO A 99 23.11 -9.38 7.99
CA PRO A 99 24.26 -9.07 8.86
C PRO A 99 23.86 -8.37 10.16
N LEU A 100 22.86 -7.48 10.12
CA LEU A 100 22.38 -6.74 11.29
C LEU A 100 21.63 -7.61 12.30
N SER A 101 21.00 -8.69 11.84
CA SER A 101 20.33 -9.67 12.70
C SER A 101 21.30 -10.49 13.57
N LYS A 102 22.59 -10.54 13.20
CA LYS A 102 23.60 -11.32 13.92
C LYS A 102 24.01 -10.67 15.24
N SER A 103 24.60 -11.48 16.12
CA SER A 103 25.09 -10.98 17.41
C SER A 103 26.24 -9.98 17.20
N ALA A 104 26.41 -9.04 18.13
CA ALA A 104 27.51 -8.06 18.06
C ALA A 104 28.91 -8.70 18.12
N ARG A 105 29.01 -9.98 18.51
CA ARG A 105 30.25 -10.77 18.43
C ARG A 105 30.57 -11.20 17.01
N GLU A 106 29.57 -11.53 16.21
CA GLU A 106 29.71 -11.95 14.81
C GLU A 106 29.83 -10.74 13.86
N PHE A 107 29.13 -9.64 14.16
CA PHE A 107 29.21 -8.39 13.40
C PHE A 107 29.56 -7.21 14.32
N LYS A 108 30.85 -6.92 14.45
CA LYS A 108 31.37 -5.86 15.34
C LYS A 108 30.82 -4.45 15.02
N GLY A 109 30.46 -4.20 13.76
CA GLY A 109 29.91 -2.93 13.30
C GLY A 109 28.40 -2.75 13.53
N ARG A 110 27.69 -3.77 14.05
CA ARG A 110 26.22 -3.80 14.13
C ARG A 110 25.62 -2.53 14.74
N ASN A 111 26.11 -2.14 15.91
CA ASN A 111 25.52 -1.04 16.66
C ASN A 111 25.68 0.31 15.93
N ILE A 112 26.79 0.51 15.21
CA ILE A 112 27.03 1.74 14.44
C ILE A 112 26.03 1.84 13.28
N PHE A 113 25.90 0.76 12.50
CA PHE A 113 24.97 0.74 11.37
C PHE A 113 23.50 0.83 11.81
N MET A 114 23.13 0.17 12.92
CA MET A 114 21.78 0.31 13.49
C MET A 114 21.47 1.76 13.89
N TRP A 115 22.40 2.43 14.57
CA TRP A 115 22.22 3.84 14.94
C TRP A 115 22.12 4.76 13.72
N LEU A 116 22.90 4.50 12.66
CA LEU A 116 22.83 5.25 11.41
C LEU A 116 21.46 5.07 10.73
N LEU A 117 20.95 3.84 10.63
CA LEU A 117 19.63 3.58 10.04
C LEU A 117 18.51 4.24 10.83
N VAL A 118 18.55 4.14 12.16
CA VAL A 118 17.58 4.82 13.04
C VAL A 118 17.67 6.34 12.88
N PHE A 119 18.87 6.91 12.76
CA PHE A 119 19.05 8.33 12.52
C PHE A 119 18.37 8.76 11.21
N THR A 120 18.55 8.03 10.11
CA THR A 120 17.90 8.37 8.83
C THR A 120 16.36 8.24 8.86
N LEU A 121 15.81 7.48 9.80
CA LEU A 121 14.36 7.40 10.01
C LEU A 121 13.80 8.57 10.82
N LEU A 122 14.58 9.07 11.78
CA LEU A 122 14.17 10.18 12.64
C LEU A 122 14.43 11.55 11.99
N PHE A 123 15.45 11.62 11.12
CA PHE A 123 15.90 12.84 10.47
C PHE A 123 15.82 12.69 8.95
N GLU A 124 14.89 13.42 8.32
CA GLU A 124 14.71 13.46 6.86
C GLU A 124 15.00 14.86 6.32
N GLY A 125 15.63 14.95 5.14
CA GLY A 125 15.95 16.22 4.47
C GLY A 125 14.74 16.96 3.87
N GLY A 126 13.55 16.37 3.88
CA GLY A 126 12.34 16.96 3.32
C GLY A 126 12.27 16.96 1.78
N LEU A 127 11.10 17.31 1.24
CA LEU A 127 10.79 17.15 -0.18
C LEU A 127 11.65 18.01 -1.13
N ILE A 128 12.02 19.24 -0.74
CA ILE A 128 12.77 20.14 -1.64
C ILE A 128 14.22 19.66 -1.83
N PRO A 129 15.01 19.41 -0.77
CA PRO A 129 16.35 18.83 -0.93
C PRO A 129 16.31 17.48 -1.64
N TYR A 130 15.30 16.66 -1.33
CA TYR A 130 15.09 15.38 -1.99
C TYR A 130 14.93 15.52 -3.51
N PHE A 131 14.05 16.42 -3.93
CA PHE A 131 13.84 16.72 -5.35
C PHE A 131 15.11 17.23 -6.04
N MET A 132 15.89 18.07 -5.36
CA MET A 132 17.16 18.59 -5.90
C MET A 132 18.18 17.47 -6.13
N VAL A 133 18.22 16.45 -5.27
CA VAL A 133 19.08 15.27 -5.47
C VAL A 133 18.63 14.45 -6.68
N ILE A 134 17.33 14.17 -6.83
CA ILE A 134 16.82 13.45 -8.00
C ILE A 134 17.11 14.22 -9.30
N ARG A 135 17.00 15.55 -9.25
CA ARG A 135 17.35 16.44 -10.36
C ARG A 135 18.85 16.41 -10.67
N SER A 136 19.71 16.50 -9.67
CA SER A 136 21.17 16.51 -9.89
C SER A 136 21.70 15.16 -10.39
N LEU A 137 21.05 14.06 -10.01
CA LEU A 137 21.34 12.71 -10.52
C LEU A 137 20.78 12.47 -11.94
N GLY A 138 20.07 13.43 -12.53
CA GLY A 138 19.52 13.29 -13.89
C GLY A 138 18.38 12.28 -14.01
N LEU A 139 17.75 11.90 -12.89
CA LEU A 139 16.73 10.84 -12.86
C LEU A 139 15.31 11.37 -13.16
N LEU A 140 15.14 12.67 -13.38
CA LEU A 140 13.83 13.28 -13.64
C LEU A 140 13.13 12.61 -14.84
N ASN A 141 11.82 12.36 -14.69
CA ASN A 141 10.97 11.70 -15.68
C ASN A 141 11.41 10.27 -16.06
N THR A 142 12.21 9.61 -15.22
CA THR A 142 12.58 8.19 -15.39
C THR A 142 11.93 7.33 -14.31
N ILE A 143 11.83 6.02 -14.56
CA ILE A 143 11.33 5.06 -13.56
C ILE A 143 12.24 4.99 -12.32
N TRP A 144 13.53 5.28 -12.47
CA TRP A 144 14.51 5.26 -11.38
C TRP A 144 14.23 6.31 -10.32
N ALA A 145 13.67 7.46 -10.70
CA ALA A 145 13.18 8.46 -9.75
C ALA A 145 12.01 7.96 -8.89
N LEU A 146 11.39 6.81 -9.22
CA LEU A 146 10.33 6.17 -8.44
C LEU A 146 10.82 4.96 -7.63
N ILE A 147 11.89 4.30 -8.09
CA ILE A 147 12.42 3.06 -7.51
C ILE A 147 13.49 3.35 -6.45
N VAL A 148 14.50 4.16 -6.78
CA VAL A 148 15.63 4.47 -5.89
C VAL A 148 15.17 5.10 -4.55
N PRO A 149 14.21 6.05 -4.53
CA PRO A 149 13.64 6.57 -3.27
C PRO A 149 12.94 5.52 -2.40
N GLY A 150 12.37 4.50 -3.03
CA GLY A 150 11.39 3.61 -2.40
C GLY A 150 11.99 2.63 -1.39
N VAL A 151 13.33 2.53 -1.36
CA VAL A 151 14.05 1.63 -0.45
C VAL A 151 14.28 2.38 0.87
N SER A 152 13.44 2.09 1.85
CA SER A 152 13.49 2.75 3.16
C SER A 152 14.29 1.93 4.18
N ALA A 153 15.04 2.62 5.03
CA ALA A 153 15.70 2.03 6.21
C ALA A 153 14.70 1.34 7.16
N TRP A 154 13.42 1.73 7.10
CA TRP A 154 12.34 1.16 7.89
C TRP A 154 12.15 -0.32 7.58
N SER A 155 12.21 -0.69 6.30
CA SER A 155 12.02 -2.07 5.84
C SER A 155 13.14 -3.01 6.30
N VAL A 156 14.29 -2.46 6.70
CA VAL A 156 15.44 -3.22 7.21
C VAL A 156 15.33 -3.51 8.71
N ILE A 157 14.62 -2.66 9.46
CA ILE A 157 14.53 -2.72 10.92
C ILE A 157 13.33 -3.55 11.40
N LEU A 158 12.23 -3.54 10.65
CA LEU A 158 10.99 -4.27 10.97
C LEU A 158 11.12 -5.78 10.67
#